data_AF-A0A965EEE5-F1
#
_entry.id   AF-A0A965EEE5-F1
#
_cell.length_a   1.000
_cell.length_b   1.000
_cell.length_c   1.000
_cell.angle_alpha   90.00
_cell.angle_beta   90.00
_cell.angle_gamma   90.00
#
_symmetry.space_group_name_H-M   'P 1'
#
loop_
_entity.id
_entity.type
_entity.pdbx_description
1 polymer ?
#
loop_
_entity_poly.entity_id
_entity_poly.type
_entity_poly.pdbx_seq_one_letter_code
_entity_poly.pdbx_strand_id
1 'polypeptide(L)'
;MSSKARNLAVALVGILLLLMLADVSFSESIRVLAVCTLQVFSGAFFVSRVWYRRRLKIEEFIGLGFVVGVTFSVVSEQVFLNSSISSIGWAFPCVVAGVWYLVGKKRSTSEIFDEFVDNSNNLVWLGIGVLAVLGPEWYWPAIPAVLIAVAQIIKTSQDPRRFAFRFKKQLVGAFRLLAVVMLVLGVYIRPFSWWIEDSDFGFFEALTVSFSNWGINGNSLAVGSSIKYHWFVYAWMGSVTKAAHLP
;
A
#
# COMPACT_ATOMS: atom_id res chain seq x y z
N MET A 1 17.35 -14.04 -10.18
CA MET A 1 16.56 -13.28 -9.19
C MET A 1 16.05 -14.25 -8.13
N SER A 2 16.31 -14.00 -6.85
CA SER A 2 15.72 -14.77 -5.74
C SER A 2 14.17 -14.73 -5.84
N SER A 3 13.46 -15.82 -5.49
CA SER A 3 11.98 -15.86 -5.55
C SER A 3 11.33 -14.72 -4.75
N LYS A 4 12.06 -14.21 -3.75
CA LYS A 4 11.68 -13.17 -2.81
C LYS A 4 11.68 -11.78 -3.43
N ALA A 5 12.75 -11.42 -4.12
CA ALA A 5 12.84 -10.16 -4.87
C ALA A 5 11.75 -10.10 -5.96
N ARG A 6 11.42 -11.26 -6.56
CA ARG A 6 10.31 -11.37 -7.50
C ARG A 6 8.96 -11.10 -6.83
N ASN A 7 8.70 -11.68 -5.65
CA ASN A 7 7.43 -11.49 -4.95
C ASN A 7 7.23 -10.02 -4.50
N LEU A 8 8.28 -9.38 -3.99
CA LEU A 8 8.25 -7.95 -3.66
C LEU A 8 8.03 -7.10 -4.92
N ALA A 9 8.75 -7.39 -6.01
CA ALA A 9 8.56 -6.71 -7.28
C ALA A 9 7.13 -6.87 -7.81
N VAL A 10 6.54 -8.07 -7.70
CA VAL A 10 5.14 -8.32 -8.07
C VAL A 10 4.18 -7.48 -7.22
N ALA A 11 4.42 -7.36 -5.92
CA ALA A 11 3.59 -6.52 -5.05
C ALA A 11 3.71 -5.03 -5.43
N LEU A 12 4.93 -4.53 -5.65
CA LEU A 12 5.17 -3.14 -6.05
C LEU A 12 4.56 -2.82 -7.42
N VAL A 13 4.72 -3.72 -8.40
CA VAL A 13 4.10 -3.60 -9.73
C VAL A 13 2.57 -3.67 -9.60
N GLY A 14 2.04 -4.52 -8.72
CA GLY A 14 0.61 -4.58 -8.44
C GLY A 14 0.05 -3.26 -7.90
N ILE A 15 0.74 -2.64 -6.95
CA ILE A 15 0.36 -1.31 -6.41
C ILE A 15 0.47 -0.24 -7.49
N LEU A 16 1.54 -0.25 -8.30
CA LEU A 16 1.70 0.69 -9.42
C LEU A 16 0.53 0.59 -10.40
N LEU A 17 0.14 -0.63 -10.78
CA LEU A 17 -0.99 -0.85 -11.67
C LEU A 17 -2.31 -0.40 -11.04
N LEU A 18 -2.50 -0.60 -9.72
CA LEU A 18 -3.68 -0.11 -9.03
C LEU A 18 -3.77 1.43 -9.03
N LEU A 19 -2.65 2.13 -8.80
CA LEU A 19 -2.60 3.59 -8.89
C LEU A 19 -2.93 4.09 -10.30
N MET A 20 -2.40 3.44 -11.32
CA MET A 20 -2.71 3.78 -12.71
C MET A 20 -4.17 3.48 -13.08
N LEU A 21 -4.75 2.39 -12.55
CA LEU A 21 -6.16 2.07 -12.71
C LEU A 21 -7.07 3.12 -12.06
N ALA A 22 -6.55 3.80 -11.03
CA ALA A 22 -7.19 4.92 -10.34
C ALA A 22 -7.01 6.28 -11.04
N ASP A 23 -6.61 6.27 -12.32
CA ASP A 23 -6.36 7.46 -13.14
C ASP A 23 -5.23 8.39 -12.63
N VAL A 24 -4.35 7.88 -11.76
CA VAL A 24 -3.13 8.60 -11.35
C VAL A 24 -2.09 8.52 -12.47
N SER A 25 -1.43 9.65 -12.78
CA SER A 25 -0.40 9.67 -13.81
C SER A 25 0.76 8.72 -13.48
N PHE A 26 1.44 8.20 -14.50
CA PHE A 26 2.55 7.26 -14.31
C PHE A 26 3.67 7.85 -13.45
N SER A 27 4.02 9.13 -13.67
CA SER A 27 5.05 9.84 -12.90
C SER A 27 4.67 9.98 -11.43
N GLU A 28 3.44 10.40 -11.14
CA GLU A 28 2.97 10.54 -9.75
C GLU A 28 2.88 9.20 -9.07
N SER A 29 2.41 8.17 -9.78
CA SER A 29 2.33 6.80 -9.26
C SER A 29 3.70 6.27 -8.82
N ILE A 30 4.76 6.51 -9.59
CA ILE A 30 6.13 6.14 -9.20
C ILE A 30 6.56 6.89 -7.93
N ARG A 31 6.31 8.19 -7.85
CA ARG A 31 6.74 9.02 -6.71
C ARG A 31 6.00 8.61 -5.43
N VAL A 32 4.68 8.42 -5.50
CA VAL A 32 3.86 7.90 -4.39
C VAL A 32 4.35 6.52 -3.97
N LEU A 33 4.59 5.61 -4.92
CA LEU A 33 5.10 4.28 -4.63
C LEU A 33 6.48 4.33 -3.95
N ALA A 34 7.36 5.24 -4.37
CA ALA A 34 8.67 5.41 -3.75
C ALA A 34 8.55 5.87 -2.29
N VAL A 35 7.71 6.86 -2.00
CA VAL A 35 7.44 7.36 -0.65
C VAL A 35 6.88 6.23 0.24
N CYS A 36 5.83 5.54 -0.22
CA CYS A 36 5.23 4.43 0.52
C CYS A 36 6.23 3.28 0.74
N THR A 37 7.08 2.99 -0.26
CA THR A 37 8.13 1.97 -0.13
C THR A 37 9.13 2.36 0.95
N LEU A 38 9.62 3.62 0.96
CA LEU A 38 10.52 4.10 2.02
C LEU A 38 9.89 3.98 3.41
N GLN A 39 8.60 4.33 3.54
CA GLN A 39 7.85 4.16 4.79
C GLN A 39 7.80 2.68 5.21
N VAL A 40 7.44 1.77 4.29
CA VAL A 40 7.42 0.31 4.56
C VAL A 40 8.77 -0.20 5.04
N PHE A 41 9.85 0.11 4.33
CA PHE A 41 11.20 -0.35 4.68
C PHE A 41 11.65 0.20 6.03
N SER A 42 11.41 1.50 6.29
CA SER A 42 11.73 2.14 7.56
C SER A 42 10.97 1.52 8.73
N GLY A 43 9.65 1.35 8.59
CA GLY A 43 8.83 0.73 9.64
C GLY A 43 9.21 -0.74 9.87
N ALA A 44 9.44 -1.51 8.80
CA ALA A 44 9.85 -2.91 8.92
C ALA A 44 11.22 -3.04 9.61
N PHE A 45 12.14 -2.10 9.38
CA PHE A 45 13.41 -2.03 10.10
C PHE A 45 13.19 -1.86 11.61
N PHE A 46 12.36 -0.91 12.03
CA PHE A 46 12.07 -0.72 13.46
C PHE A 46 11.36 -1.92 14.08
N VAL A 47 10.36 -2.49 13.40
CA VAL A 47 9.61 -3.65 13.88
C VAL A 47 10.51 -4.87 14.06
N SER A 48 11.33 -5.17 13.06
CA SER A 48 12.24 -6.32 13.08
C SER A 48 13.38 -6.16 14.10
N ARG A 49 13.93 -4.95 14.25
CA ARG A 49 15.15 -4.74 15.02
C ARG A 49 14.93 -4.31 16.46
N VAL A 50 13.92 -3.47 16.70
CA VAL A 50 13.66 -2.89 18.02
C VAL A 50 12.63 -3.74 18.78
N TRP A 51 11.50 -4.00 18.13
CA TRP A 51 10.33 -4.55 18.82
C TRP A 51 10.39 -6.06 18.95
N TYR A 52 10.28 -6.80 17.84
CA TYR A 52 10.24 -8.25 17.89
C TYR A 52 11.63 -8.89 17.92
N ARG A 53 12.66 -8.15 17.50
CA ARG A 53 14.06 -8.64 17.41
C ARG A 53 14.16 -9.96 16.62
N ARG A 54 13.31 -10.12 15.61
CA ARG A 54 13.19 -11.33 14.79
C ARG A 54 13.00 -10.97 13.32
N ARG A 55 13.14 -11.99 12.48
CA ARG A 55 12.85 -11.94 11.05
C ARG A 55 11.35 -11.85 10.79
N LEU A 56 10.97 -11.01 9.84
CA LEU A 56 9.58 -10.79 9.44
C LEU A 56 9.26 -11.60 8.18
N LYS A 57 8.04 -12.16 8.13
CA LYS A 57 7.52 -12.70 6.86
C LYS A 57 7.20 -11.55 5.90
N ILE A 58 7.01 -11.85 4.61
CA ILE A 58 6.75 -10.80 3.60
C ILE A 58 5.47 -10.01 3.92
N GLU A 59 4.46 -10.68 4.47
CA GLU A 59 3.18 -10.05 4.82
C GLU A 59 3.34 -9.13 6.05
N GLU A 60 4.15 -9.55 7.03
CA GLU A 60 4.49 -8.74 8.20
C GLU A 60 5.37 -7.56 7.80
N PHE A 61 6.30 -7.77 6.88
CA PHE A 61 7.18 -6.72 6.37
C PHE A 61 6.38 -5.63 5.65
N ILE A 62 5.49 -6.00 4.73
CA ILE A 62 4.65 -5.03 4.02
C ILE A 62 3.63 -4.42 4.98
N GLY A 63 2.85 -5.24 5.69
CA GLY A 63 1.75 -4.77 6.54
C GLY A 63 2.19 -4.02 7.79
N LEU A 64 2.96 -4.66 8.67
CA LEU A 64 3.43 -4.00 9.90
C LEU A 64 4.45 -2.91 9.59
N GLY A 65 5.30 -3.13 8.57
CA GLY A 65 6.24 -2.11 8.12
C GLY A 65 5.53 -0.87 7.60
N PHE A 66 4.47 -1.03 6.80
CA PHE A 66 3.65 0.10 6.36
C PHE A 66 3.04 0.85 7.54
N VAL A 67 2.33 0.16 8.44
CA VAL A 67 1.64 0.80 9.58
C VAL A 67 2.63 1.59 10.44
N VAL A 68 3.72 0.96 10.89
CA VAL A 68 4.71 1.62 11.75
C VAL A 68 5.44 2.73 11.01
N GLY A 69 5.79 2.50 9.74
CA GLY A 69 6.47 3.47 8.90
C GLY A 69 5.65 4.73 8.69
N VAL A 70 4.37 4.58 8.34
CA VAL A 70 3.42 5.68 8.19
C VAL A 70 3.22 6.41 9.51
N THR A 71 3.07 5.70 10.63
CA THR A 71 2.96 6.34 11.96
C THR A 71 4.16 7.20 12.28
N PHE A 72 5.38 6.69 12.12
CA PHE A 72 6.56 7.49 12.38
C PHE A 72 6.73 8.64 11.39
N SER A 73 6.42 8.42 10.11
CA SER A 73 6.48 9.45 9.07
C SER A 73 5.54 10.61 9.40
N VAL A 74 4.27 10.33 9.71
CA VAL A 74 3.26 11.33 10.04
C VAL A 74 3.61 12.05 11.34
N VAL A 75 3.95 11.32 12.40
CA VAL A 75 4.32 11.94 13.69
C VAL A 75 5.54 12.85 13.51
N SER A 76 6.56 12.37 12.80
CA SER A 76 7.76 13.15 12.52
C SER A 76 7.43 14.43 11.76
N GLU A 77 6.63 14.33 10.70
CA GLU A 77 6.21 15.51 9.96
C GLU A 77 5.46 16.50 10.83
N GLN A 78 4.48 16.05 11.63
CA GLN A 78 3.71 16.91 12.53
C GLN A 78 4.61 17.63 13.55
N VAL A 79 5.67 16.98 14.03
CA VAL A 79 6.68 17.60 14.90
C VAL A 79 7.50 18.66 14.17
N PHE A 80 7.87 18.40 12.91
CA PHE A 80 8.72 19.29 12.11
C PHE A 80 7.96 20.32 11.27
N LEU A 81 6.62 20.38 11.35
CA LEU A 81 5.79 21.29 10.53
C LEU A 81 6.23 22.75 10.59
N ASN A 82 6.57 23.26 11.78
CA ASN A 82 6.98 24.65 12.00
C ASN A 82 8.50 24.86 11.92
N SER A 83 9.24 23.86 11.44
CA SER A 83 10.70 23.93 11.30
C SER A 83 11.12 24.18 9.85
N SER A 84 12.37 24.56 9.64
CA SER A 84 12.95 24.77 8.30
C SER A 84 13.02 23.49 7.44
N ILE A 85 12.80 22.30 8.04
CA ILE A 85 12.84 21.00 7.35
C ILE A 85 11.44 20.41 7.14
N SER A 86 10.37 21.22 7.23
CA SER A 86 8.97 20.77 7.10
C SER A 86 8.68 20.04 5.79
N SER A 87 9.41 20.34 4.71
CA SER A 87 9.29 19.67 3.41
C SER A 87 9.75 18.21 3.41
N ILE A 88 10.72 17.86 4.27
CA ILE A 88 11.34 16.52 4.34
C ILE A 88 11.15 15.84 5.70
N GLY A 89 10.38 16.46 6.62
CA GLY A 89 10.16 15.94 7.97
C GLY A 89 9.59 14.52 8.01
N TRP A 90 8.83 14.13 6.98
CA TRP A 90 8.30 12.78 6.79
C TRP A 90 9.41 11.72 6.61
N ALA A 91 10.56 12.09 6.05
CA ALA A 91 11.65 11.17 5.73
C ALA A 91 12.59 10.91 6.93
N PHE A 92 12.47 11.68 8.02
CA PHE A 92 13.35 11.58 9.18
C PHE A 92 13.42 10.16 9.78
N PRO A 93 12.33 9.40 9.97
CA PRO A 93 12.43 8.02 10.44
C PRO A 93 13.24 7.12 9.49
N CYS A 94 13.15 7.36 8.18
CA CYS A 94 13.92 6.64 7.17
C CYS A 94 15.42 6.95 7.30
N VAL A 95 15.77 8.22 7.54
CA VAL A 95 17.16 8.63 7.80
C VAL A 95 17.69 7.98 9.07
N VAL A 96 16.91 7.98 10.17
CA VAL A 96 17.30 7.34 11.43
C VAL A 96 17.51 5.84 11.23
N ALA A 97 16.59 5.16 10.54
CA ALA A 97 16.74 3.74 10.21
C ALA A 97 17.99 3.47 9.37
N GLY A 98 18.26 4.30 8.36
CA GLY A 98 19.46 4.21 7.52
C GLY A 98 20.77 4.42 8.30
N VAL A 99 20.85 5.46 9.13
CA VAL A 99 22.02 5.72 9.97
C VAL A 99 22.25 4.58 10.95
N TRP A 100 21.20 4.11 11.62
CA TRP A 100 21.31 2.96 12.53
C TRP A 100 21.76 1.70 11.79
N TYR A 101 21.25 1.47 10.59
CA TYR A 101 21.70 0.36 9.75
C TYR A 101 23.21 0.44 9.44
N LEU A 102 23.72 1.64 9.11
CA LEU A 102 25.14 1.85 8.78
C LEU A 102 26.05 1.76 10.02
N VAL A 103 25.61 2.25 11.17
CA VAL A 103 26.39 2.28 12.43
C VAL A 103 26.31 0.94 13.18
N GLY A 104 25.22 0.19 13.01
CA GLY A 104 25.07 -1.15 13.57
C GLY A 104 26.10 -2.10 12.98
N LYS A 105 26.82 -2.86 13.83
CA LYS A 105 27.75 -3.92 13.42
C LYS A 105 27.17 -4.72 12.22
N LYS A 106 27.91 -4.74 11.10
CA LYS A 106 27.61 -5.45 9.83
C LYS A 106 27.00 -6.84 10.09
N ARG A 107 25.67 -6.92 10.14
CA ARG A 107 24.96 -8.10 9.64
C ARG A 107 24.72 -7.82 8.17
N SER A 108 25.28 -8.70 7.33
CA SER A 108 25.34 -8.55 5.87
C SER A 108 23.99 -8.09 5.29
N THR A 109 24.03 -7.07 4.43
CA THR A 109 22.92 -6.56 3.60
C THR A 109 22.19 -7.68 2.84
N SER A 110 22.88 -8.80 2.58
CA SER A 110 22.28 -9.99 1.97
C SER A 110 21.21 -10.64 2.86
N GLU A 111 21.29 -10.52 4.18
CA GLU A 111 20.30 -11.13 5.08
C GLU A 111 18.93 -10.47 4.94
N ILE A 112 18.81 -9.15 4.80
CA ILE A 112 17.52 -8.43 4.70
C ILE A 112 16.69 -8.89 3.49
N PHE A 113 17.34 -9.15 2.35
CA PHE A 113 16.66 -9.59 1.13
C PHE A 113 16.55 -11.12 1.01
N ASP A 114 17.46 -11.88 1.63
CA ASP A 114 17.34 -13.33 1.80
C ASP A 114 16.38 -13.74 2.95
N GLU A 115 15.76 -12.79 3.65
CA GLU A 115 15.02 -13.00 4.90
C GLU A 115 13.51 -13.29 4.79
N PHE A 116 12.91 -13.13 3.61
CA PHE A 116 11.47 -13.37 3.46
C PHE A 116 11.15 -14.86 3.33
N VAL A 117 10.31 -15.40 4.23
CA VAL A 117 9.80 -16.78 4.15
C VAL A 117 8.76 -16.84 3.02
N ASP A 118 9.01 -17.71 2.03
CA ASP A 118 8.22 -17.82 0.81
C ASP A 118 6.92 -18.57 1.06
N ASN A 119 5.80 -17.84 1.02
CA ASN A 119 4.48 -18.45 0.89
C ASN A 119 3.67 -17.72 -0.19
N SER A 120 4.04 -17.96 -1.46
CA SER A 120 3.47 -17.35 -2.67
C SER A 120 1.93 -17.30 -2.74
N ASN A 121 1.21 -18.16 -2.03
CA ASN A 121 -0.26 -18.13 -2.00
C ASN A 121 -0.84 -16.95 -1.20
N ASN A 122 -0.12 -16.42 -0.21
CA ASN A 122 -0.63 -15.35 0.66
C ASN A 122 -0.74 -14.01 -0.09
N LEU A 123 0.20 -13.71 -0.99
CA LEU A 123 0.16 -12.49 -1.82
C LEU A 123 -1.06 -12.46 -2.76
N VAL A 124 -1.47 -13.63 -3.28
CA VAL A 124 -2.70 -13.73 -4.09
C VAL A 124 -3.92 -13.39 -3.24
N TRP A 125 -3.99 -13.90 -2.01
CA TRP A 125 -5.07 -13.58 -1.08
C TRP A 125 -5.08 -12.12 -0.64
N LEU A 126 -3.90 -11.51 -0.45
CA LEU A 126 -3.79 -10.08 -0.20
C LEU A 126 -4.31 -9.25 -1.39
N GLY A 127 -3.93 -9.62 -2.62
CA GLY A 127 -4.45 -8.97 -3.83
C GLY A 127 -5.97 -9.09 -3.98
N ILE A 128 -6.53 -10.27 -3.69
CA ILE A 128 -7.99 -10.49 -3.63
C ILE A 128 -8.62 -9.57 -2.58
N GLY A 129 -8.03 -9.50 -1.38
CA GLY A 129 -8.52 -8.66 -0.29
C GLY A 129 -8.53 -7.18 -0.65
N VAL A 130 -7.48 -6.68 -1.30
CA VAL A 130 -7.41 -5.29 -1.79
C VAL A 130 -8.52 -5.01 -2.79
N LEU A 131 -8.70 -5.84 -3.82
CA LEU A 131 -9.77 -5.66 -4.80
C LEU A 131 -11.17 -5.76 -4.18
N ALA A 132 -11.34 -6.60 -3.16
CA ALA A 132 -12.60 -6.74 -2.44
C ALA A 132 -12.92 -5.51 -1.58
N VAL A 133 -11.92 -4.94 -0.89
CA VAL A 133 -12.07 -3.73 -0.07
C VAL A 133 -12.28 -2.48 -0.93
N LEU A 134 -11.72 -2.43 -2.13
CA LEU A 134 -12.02 -1.38 -3.12
C LEU A 134 -13.39 -1.56 -3.78
N GLY A 135 -14.01 -2.73 -3.62
CA GLY A 135 -15.30 -3.07 -4.23
C GLY A 135 -16.42 -2.10 -3.87
N PRO A 136 -16.64 -1.74 -2.59
CA PRO A 136 -17.65 -0.78 -2.20
C PRO A 136 -17.48 0.60 -2.84
N GLU A 137 -16.24 1.12 -2.92
CA GLU A 137 -15.95 2.48 -3.39
C GLU A 137 -15.89 2.61 -4.92
N TRP A 138 -15.40 1.56 -5.59
CA TRP A 138 -15.13 1.60 -7.03
C TRP A 138 -16.08 0.71 -7.84
N TYR A 139 -16.90 -0.13 -7.20
CA TYR A 139 -17.83 -1.15 -7.75
C TYR A 139 -17.24 -2.18 -8.73
N TRP A 140 -16.45 -1.76 -9.72
CA TRP A 140 -15.85 -2.59 -10.77
C TRP A 140 -14.75 -3.58 -10.32
N PRO A 141 -13.98 -3.40 -9.22
CA PRO A 141 -13.00 -4.40 -8.81
C PRO A 141 -13.60 -5.59 -8.04
N ALA A 142 -14.85 -5.48 -7.56
CA ALA A 142 -15.51 -6.51 -6.76
C ALA A 142 -15.71 -7.84 -7.52
N ILE A 143 -16.23 -7.78 -8.74
CA ILE A 143 -16.49 -8.98 -9.55
C ILE A 143 -15.18 -9.72 -9.88
N PRO A 144 -14.11 -9.06 -10.38
CA PRO A 144 -12.79 -9.68 -10.52
C PRO A 144 -12.26 -10.31 -9.23
N ALA A 145 -12.44 -9.66 -8.06
CA ALA A 145 -11.99 -10.18 -6.77
C ALA A 145 -12.64 -11.53 -6.46
N VAL A 146 -13.96 -11.64 -6.62
CA VAL A 146 -14.72 -12.89 -6.40
C VAL A 146 -14.26 -13.98 -7.36
N LEU A 147 -14.12 -13.68 -8.64
CA LEU A 147 -13.70 -14.65 -9.65
C LEU A 147 -12.28 -15.19 -9.38
N ILE A 148 -11.35 -14.33 -8.98
CA ILE A 148 -9.98 -14.73 -8.61
C ILE A 148 -10.00 -15.55 -7.30
N ALA A 149 -10.84 -15.19 -6.33
CA ALA A 149 -11.02 -15.95 -5.09
C ALA A 149 -11.52 -17.37 -5.38
N VAL A 150 -12.57 -17.53 -6.19
CA VAL A 150 -13.07 -18.85 -6.61
C VAL A 150 -11.99 -19.64 -7.32
N ALA A 151 -11.25 -19.03 -8.25
CA ALA A 151 -10.14 -19.68 -8.93
C ALA A 151 -9.06 -20.18 -7.96
N GLN A 152 -8.77 -19.42 -6.90
CA GLN A 152 -7.77 -19.75 -5.89
C GLN A 152 -8.23 -20.85 -4.93
N ILE A 153 -9.51 -20.86 -4.53
CA ILE A 153 -10.12 -21.94 -3.75
C ILE A 153 -10.06 -23.25 -4.53
N ILE A 154 -10.50 -23.22 -5.80
CA ILE A 154 -10.43 -24.38 -6.68
C ILE A 154 -8.98 -24.85 -6.78
N LYS A 155 -8.01 -23.97 -7.09
CA LYS A 155 -6.59 -24.35 -7.18
C LYS A 155 -6.10 -25.09 -5.94
N THR A 156 -6.50 -24.65 -4.75
CA THR A 156 -6.00 -25.16 -3.45
C THR A 156 -6.66 -26.48 -3.01
N SER A 157 -7.79 -26.88 -3.60
CA SER A 157 -8.46 -28.15 -3.25
C SER A 157 -7.58 -29.38 -3.58
N GLN A 158 -7.55 -30.41 -2.71
CA GLN A 158 -6.60 -31.53 -2.79
C GLN A 158 -7.06 -32.76 -3.61
N ASP A 159 -7.94 -32.63 -4.62
CA ASP A 159 -8.45 -33.81 -5.33
C ASP A 159 -7.40 -34.44 -6.31
N PRO A 160 -6.95 -35.70 -6.10
CA PRO A 160 -5.81 -36.29 -6.81
C PRO A 160 -6.16 -37.00 -8.13
N ARG A 161 -7.42 -37.03 -8.59
CA ARG A 161 -7.79 -37.74 -9.83
C ARG A 161 -7.24 -37.03 -11.07
N ARG A 162 -6.41 -37.70 -11.89
CA ARG A 162 -5.77 -37.13 -13.10
C ARG A 162 -6.76 -36.51 -14.12
N PHE A 163 -7.97 -37.06 -14.27
CA PHE A 163 -9.01 -36.49 -15.13
C PHE A 163 -9.58 -35.18 -14.54
N ALA A 164 -9.81 -35.16 -13.23
CA ALA A 164 -10.19 -33.94 -12.50
C ALA A 164 -9.09 -32.88 -12.58
N PHE A 165 -7.80 -33.26 -12.65
CA PHE A 165 -6.69 -32.31 -12.70
C PHE A 165 -6.65 -31.43 -13.97
N ARG A 166 -6.84 -32.01 -15.18
CA ARG A 166 -6.87 -31.21 -16.43
C ARG A 166 -8.07 -30.29 -16.48
N PHE A 167 -9.24 -30.81 -16.13
CA PHE A 167 -10.48 -30.03 -16.05
C PHE A 167 -10.37 -28.89 -15.04
N LYS A 168 -9.82 -29.17 -13.85
CA LYS A 168 -9.52 -28.17 -12.82
C LYS A 168 -8.60 -27.07 -13.31
N LYS A 169 -7.52 -27.41 -14.03
CA LYS A 169 -6.59 -26.40 -14.58
C LYS A 169 -7.28 -25.50 -15.61
N GLN A 170 -8.10 -26.06 -16.49
CA GLN A 170 -8.90 -25.29 -17.45
C GLN A 170 -9.91 -24.39 -16.74
N LEU A 171 -10.61 -24.90 -15.72
CA LEU A 171 -11.57 -24.15 -14.93
C LEU A 171 -10.93 -22.96 -14.21
N VAL A 172 -9.79 -23.17 -13.53
CA VAL A 172 -9.01 -22.09 -12.90
C VAL A 172 -8.56 -21.05 -13.94
N GLY A 173 -8.13 -21.50 -15.12
CA GLY A 173 -7.77 -20.62 -16.22
C GLY A 173 -8.95 -19.78 -16.72
N ALA A 174 -10.12 -20.40 -16.88
CA ALA A 174 -11.35 -19.74 -17.31
C ALA A 174 -11.80 -18.66 -16.32
N PHE A 175 -11.82 -18.97 -15.01
CA PHE A 175 -12.17 -17.97 -13.99
C PHE A 175 -11.19 -16.79 -13.95
N ARG A 176 -9.88 -17.05 -14.10
CA ARG A 176 -8.87 -15.98 -14.16
C ARG A 176 -9.01 -15.12 -15.41
N LEU A 177 -9.25 -15.73 -16.56
CA LEU A 177 -9.50 -15.00 -17.80
C LEU A 177 -10.75 -14.15 -17.68
N LEU A 178 -11.83 -14.73 -17.16
CA LEU A 178 -13.09 -14.01 -16.92
C LEU A 178 -12.88 -12.84 -15.96
N ALA A 179 -12.09 -13.01 -14.90
CA ALA A 179 -11.76 -11.92 -13.98
C ALA A 179 -11.05 -10.75 -14.68
N VAL A 180 -10.07 -11.05 -15.55
CA VAL A 180 -9.38 -10.02 -16.34
C VAL A 180 -10.33 -9.34 -17.31
N VAL A 181 -11.19 -10.10 -18.00
CA VAL A 181 -12.21 -9.54 -18.91
C VAL A 181 -13.17 -8.62 -18.15
N MET A 182 -13.67 -9.05 -16.99
CA MET A 182 -14.57 -8.24 -16.16
C MET A 182 -13.89 -6.98 -15.62
N LEU A 183 -12.60 -7.07 -15.28
CA LEU A 183 -11.82 -5.90 -14.85
C LEU A 183 -11.69 -4.89 -15.99
N VAL A 184 -11.31 -5.35 -17.19
CA VAL A 184 -11.18 -4.49 -18.39
C VAL A 184 -12.53 -3.87 -18.77
N LEU A 185 -13.60 -4.66 -18.77
CA LEU A 185 -14.95 -4.16 -19.04
C LEU A 185 -15.37 -3.13 -18.00
N GLY A 186 -15.14 -3.38 -16.72
CA GLY A 186 -15.45 -2.46 -15.63
C GLY A 186 -14.72 -1.12 -15.79
N VAL A 187 -13.43 -1.15 -16.13
CA VAL A 187 -12.64 0.04 -16.44
C VAL A 187 -13.18 0.78 -17.67
N TYR A 188 -13.59 0.05 -18.71
CA TYR A 188 -14.08 0.64 -19.96
C TYR A 188 -15.45 1.32 -19.83
N ILE A 189 -16.36 0.74 -19.03
CA ILE A 189 -17.74 1.25 -18.90
C ILE A 189 -17.90 2.27 -17.77
N ARG A 190 -16.88 2.51 -16.95
CA ARG A 190 -17.01 3.39 -15.79
C ARG A 190 -17.27 4.84 -16.20
N PRO A 191 -18.14 5.57 -15.48
CA PRO A 191 -18.35 7.00 -15.74
C PRO A 191 -17.08 7.78 -15.42
N PHE A 192 -16.90 8.97 -15.98
CA PHE A 192 -15.74 9.82 -15.67
C PHE A 192 -15.62 10.15 -14.17
N SER A 193 -16.75 10.25 -13.47
CA SER A 193 -16.85 10.51 -12.03
C SER A 193 -16.93 9.24 -11.18
N TRP A 194 -16.41 8.11 -11.68
CA TRP A 194 -16.47 6.80 -10.98
C TRP A 194 -15.88 6.81 -9.56
N TRP A 195 -15.02 7.79 -9.27
CA TRP A 195 -14.33 7.98 -7.99
C TRP A 195 -15.01 9.01 -7.06
N ILE A 196 -16.04 9.71 -7.56
CA ILE A 196 -16.82 10.70 -6.81
C ILE A 196 -18.16 10.05 -6.47
N GLU A 197 -18.17 9.21 -5.44
CA GLU A 197 -19.40 8.56 -4.97
C GLU A 197 -20.13 9.40 -3.91
N ASP A 198 -19.37 10.14 -3.08
CA ASP A 198 -19.90 10.98 -1.99
C ASP A 198 -19.63 12.48 -2.18
N SER A 199 -20.54 13.31 -1.64
CA SER A 199 -20.43 14.78 -1.60
C SER A 199 -19.23 15.29 -0.77
N ASP A 200 -18.64 14.43 0.05
CA ASP A 200 -17.70 14.82 1.10
C ASP A 200 -16.23 14.78 0.65
N PHE A 201 -15.96 14.46 -0.62
CA PHE A 201 -14.59 14.42 -1.14
C PHE A 201 -13.85 15.75 -0.94
N GLY A 202 -14.50 16.88 -1.29
CA GLY A 202 -13.92 18.21 -1.09
C GLY A 202 -13.66 18.54 0.38
N PHE A 203 -14.48 18.00 1.28
CA PHE A 203 -14.26 18.11 2.72
C PHE A 203 -13.01 17.32 3.15
N PHE A 204 -12.84 16.07 2.70
CA PHE A 204 -11.67 15.26 3.00
C PHE A 204 -10.37 15.81 2.39
N GLU A 205 -10.44 16.38 1.19
CA GLU A 205 -9.32 17.09 0.58
C GLU A 205 -8.94 18.32 1.40
N ALA A 206 -9.93 19.14 1.82
CA ALA A 206 -9.68 20.29 2.68
C ALA A 206 -9.04 19.91 4.03
N LEU A 207 -9.45 18.78 4.62
CA LEU A 207 -8.80 18.24 5.83
C LEU A 207 -7.34 17.82 5.55
N THR A 208 -7.11 17.13 4.44
CA THR A 208 -5.78 16.68 3.99
C THR A 208 -4.82 17.86 3.80
N VAL A 209 -5.28 18.90 3.10
CA VAL A 209 -4.55 20.17 2.92
C VAL A 209 -4.35 20.87 4.28
N SER A 210 -5.33 20.82 5.18
CA SER A 210 -5.22 21.46 6.49
C SER A 210 -4.14 20.84 7.36
N PHE A 211 -4.16 19.51 7.53
CA PHE A 211 -3.19 18.81 8.40
C PHE A 211 -1.77 18.86 7.87
N SER A 212 -1.62 18.90 6.55
CA SER A 212 -0.30 18.98 5.93
C SER A 212 0.33 20.38 6.05
N ASN A 213 -0.46 21.45 6.09
CA ASN A 213 0.07 22.82 6.16
C ASN A 213 0.07 23.41 7.57
N TRP A 214 -0.96 23.14 8.38
CA TRP A 214 -1.16 23.76 9.70
C TRP A 214 -1.17 22.77 10.87
N GLY A 215 -1.09 21.47 10.57
CA GLY A 215 -1.05 20.40 11.57
C GLY A 215 -2.37 20.17 12.31
N ILE A 216 -2.34 19.28 13.30
CA ILE A 216 -3.54 18.81 14.02
C ILE A 216 -4.28 19.89 14.83
N ASN A 217 -3.61 21.00 15.13
CA ASN A 217 -4.17 22.10 15.91
C ASN A 217 -4.81 23.18 15.02
N GLY A 218 -4.50 23.19 13.71
CA GLY A 218 -5.06 24.11 12.74
C GLY A 218 -6.24 23.50 11.99
N ASN A 219 -7.30 24.29 11.78
CA ASN A 219 -8.46 23.87 11.00
C ASN A 219 -8.81 24.94 9.96
N SER A 220 -8.64 24.61 8.69
CA SER A 220 -9.02 25.47 7.57
C SER A 220 -10.53 25.69 7.44
N LEU A 221 -11.34 24.76 7.97
CA LEU A 221 -12.79 24.76 7.85
C LEU A 221 -13.50 25.43 9.03
N ALA A 222 -12.80 25.68 10.14
CA ALA A 222 -13.37 26.37 11.30
C ALA A 222 -12.29 27.07 12.14
N VAL A 223 -12.24 28.40 11.99
CA VAL A 223 -11.31 29.29 12.70
C VAL A 223 -11.47 29.12 14.22
N GLY A 224 -10.36 28.88 14.92
CA GLY A 224 -10.34 28.75 16.38
C GLY A 224 -10.78 27.40 16.94
N SER A 225 -11.01 26.39 16.10
CA SER A 225 -11.37 25.04 16.53
C SER A 225 -10.34 23.99 16.10
N SER A 226 -10.06 23.00 16.95
CA SER A 226 -9.19 21.86 16.64
C SER A 226 -9.98 20.74 15.93
N ILE A 227 -9.38 20.03 14.98
CA ILE A 227 -10.00 18.85 14.37
C ILE A 227 -9.76 17.63 15.26
N LYS A 228 -10.82 17.05 15.82
CA LYS A 228 -10.73 15.99 16.85
C LYS A 228 -10.88 14.55 16.35
N TYR A 229 -11.27 14.34 15.09
CA TYR A 229 -11.58 13.00 14.54
C TYR A 229 -10.80 12.70 13.25
N HIS A 230 -10.37 11.44 13.09
CA HIS A 230 -9.78 10.83 11.88
C HIS A 230 -8.58 11.56 11.23
N TRP A 231 -7.91 12.45 11.97
CA TRP A 231 -6.84 13.31 11.42
C TRP A 231 -5.66 12.55 10.81
N PHE A 232 -5.35 11.35 11.33
CA PHE A 232 -4.12 10.63 10.98
C PHE A 232 -4.09 10.22 9.50
N VAL A 233 -5.18 9.68 8.97
CA VAL A 233 -5.24 9.23 7.56
C VAL A 233 -5.12 10.42 6.62
N TYR A 234 -5.82 11.52 6.91
CA TYR A 234 -5.73 12.75 6.12
C TYR A 234 -4.35 13.41 6.23
N ALA A 235 -3.73 13.41 7.40
CA ALA A 235 -2.36 13.87 7.59
C ALA A 235 -1.36 13.03 6.77
N TRP A 236 -1.55 11.71 6.75
CA TRP A 236 -0.75 10.82 5.91
C TRP A 236 -0.96 11.06 4.41
N MET A 237 -2.19 11.19 3.95
CA MET A 237 -2.47 11.51 2.54
C MET A 237 -1.78 12.82 2.13
N GLY A 238 -1.86 13.86 2.97
CA GLY A 238 -1.24 15.15 2.71
C GLY A 238 0.29 15.08 2.74
N SER A 239 0.84 14.28 3.66
CA SER A 239 2.26 13.93 3.73
C SER A 239 2.77 13.35 2.42
N VAL A 240 2.09 12.30 1.94
CA VAL A 240 2.46 11.57 0.72
C VAL A 240 2.33 12.48 -0.50
N THR A 241 1.27 13.29 -0.59
CA THR A 241 1.11 14.26 -1.67
C THR A 241 2.27 15.25 -1.70
N LYS A 242 2.62 15.89 -0.57
CA LYS A 242 3.76 16.81 -0.53
C LYS A 242 5.07 16.12 -0.88
N ALA A 243 5.31 14.93 -0.32
CA ALA A 243 6.52 14.14 -0.57
C ALA A 243 6.67 13.76 -2.05
N ALA A 244 5.57 13.36 -2.71
CA ALA A 244 5.55 13.02 -4.12
C ALA A 244 5.69 14.24 -5.06
N HIS A 245 5.46 15.45 -4.55
CA HIS A 245 5.62 16.71 -5.29
C HIS A 245 6.90 17.48 -4.94
N LEU A 246 7.80 16.89 -4.15
CA LEU A 246 9.11 17.47 -3.95
C LEU A 246 9.85 17.57 -5.30
N PRO A 247 10.60 18.68 -5.52
CA PRO A 247 11.33 18.92 -6.76
C PRO A 247 12.46 17.91 -7.01
#